data_AF-A0A358JTX8-F1
#
_entry.id   AF-A0A358JTX8-F1
#
_cell.length_a   1.000
_cell.length_b   1.000
_cell.length_c   1.000
_cell.angle_alpha   90.00
_cell.angle_beta   90.00
_cell.angle_gamma   90.00
#
_symmetry.space_group_name_H-M   'P 1'
#
loop_
_entity.id
_entity.type
_entity.pdbx_description
1 polymer ?
#
loop_
_entity_poly.entity_id
_entity_poly.type
_entity_poly.pdbx_seq_one_letter_code
_entity_poly.pdbx_strand_id
1 'polypeptide(L)'
;MTKARIENMFQTLNKQDDKAFIAYIMAGDGGLDKLAFQIKTLEEAGVDLIEIGIPFSDPAADGPVIQRAGIRALEHDVSLRDILQKLTEIKDQINVPYVLMTYYNPVFNYGLGQFAKDAAAANVSGIIVPDVPLEEETELKTALNDTEIAIIRLATLTTSDDRLTELLDDAEGFIYAVTVNGVTGKQAGYSQEVFDNLSRIKTKSKVPVCAGFGINSRDAAAALGEHCDGVIVGSAIVEMFNSNEEEDIKKLIPKKNAAYAK
;
A
#
# COMPACT_ATOMS: atom_id res chain seq x y z
N MET A 1 -13.95 -10.58 -8.83
CA MET A 1 -13.67 -9.14 -8.94
C MET A 1 -12.59 -8.80 -7.93
N THR A 2 -11.52 -8.11 -8.35
CA THR A 2 -10.31 -7.87 -7.56
C THR A 2 -10.47 -6.71 -6.57
N LYS A 3 -11.12 -5.60 -6.95
CA LYS A 3 -11.63 -4.54 -6.05
C LYS A 3 -12.35 -5.10 -4.83
N ALA A 4 -13.30 -6.02 -5.06
CA ALA A 4 -14.08 -6.66 -4.02
C ALA A 4 -13.24 -7.45 -2.99
N ARG A 5 -11.99 -7.85 -3.31
CA ARG A 5 -11.09 -8.49 -2.32
C ARG A 5 -10.71 -7.52 -1.21
N ILE A 6 -10.42 -6.26 -1.54
CA ILE A 6 -10.11 -5.21 -0.57
C ILE A 6 -11.33 -4.93 0.30
N GLU A 7 -12.50 -4.77 -0.31
CA GLU A 7 -13.76 -4.53 0.41
C GLU A 7 -14.10 -5.68 1.37
N ASN A 8 -14.05 -6.93 0.89
CA ASN A 8 -14.35 -8.11 1.70
C ASN A 8 -13.35 -8.29 2.87
N MET A 9 -12.08 -7.98 2.64
CA MET A 9 -11.05 -7.96 3.67
C MET A 9 -11.42 -6.97 4.78
N PHE A 10 -11.68 -5.70 4.45
CA PHE A 10 -12.05 -4.69 5.44
C PHE A 10 -13.39 -5.00 6.14
N GLN A 11 -14.38 -5.51 5.41
CA GLN A 11 -15.65 -5.94 6.01
C GLN A 11 -15.46 -7.07 7.03
N THR A 12 -14.54 -8.00 6.75
CA THR A 12 -14.20 -9.10 7.67
C THR A 12 -13.52 -8.54 8.92
N LEU A 13 -12.49 -7.72 8.76
CA LEU A 13 -11.77 -7.10 9.87
C LEU A 13 -12.68 -6.26 10.76
N ASN A 14 -13.60 -5.48 10.17
CA ASN A 14 -14.55 -4.68 10.93
C ASN A 14 -15.52 -5.55 11.77
N LYS A 15 -15.97 -6.70 11.24
CA LYS A 15 -16.79 -7.66 12.03
C LYS A 15 -16.01 -8.26 13.20
N GLN A 16 -14.69 -8.32 13.10
CA GLN A 16 -13.79 -8.88 14.11
C GLN A 16 -13.27 -7.81 15.10
N ASP A 17 -13.64 -6.54 14.89
CA ASP A 17 -13.05 -5.39 15.59
C ASP A 17 -11.52 -5.35 15.47
N ASP A 18 -11.02 -5.73 14.30
CA ASP A 18 -9.60 -5.75 13.95
C ASP A 18 -9.23 -4.61 12.99
N LYS A 19 -7.94 -4.28 12.95
CA LYS A 19 -7.35 -3.29 12.05
C LYS A 19 -6.54 -3.98 10.98
N ALA A 20 -6.60 -3.46 9.76
CA ALA A 20 -5.78 -4.00 8.68
C ALA A 20 -4.29 -3.71 8.96
N PHE A 21 -3.45 -4.71 8.70
CA PHE A 21 -2.01 -4.53 8.61
C PHE A 21 -1.58 -4.69 7.15
N ILE A 22 -1.13 -3.60 6.56
CA ILE A 22 -0.74 -3.51 5.16
C ILE A 22 0.79 -3.46 5.10
N ALA A 23 1.39 -4.37 4.34
CA ALA A 23 2.83 -4.47 4.20
C ALA A 23 3.28 -3.96 2.84
N TYR A 24 4.27 -3.06 2.82
CA TYR A 24 4.92 -2.65 1.58
C TYR A 24 6.21 -3.42 1.35
N ILE A 25 6.42 -3.87 0.10
CA ILE A 25 7.68 -4.42 -0.41
C ILE A 25 8.05 -3.77 -1.74
N MET A 26 9.35 -3.73 -2.06
CA MET A 26 9.82 -3.32 -3.38
C MET A 26 10.00 -4.56 -4.27
N ALA A 27 9.25 -4.65 -5.37
CA ALA A 27 9.41 -5.77 -6.29
C ALA A 27 10.78 -5.72 -6.97
N GLY A 28 11.47 -6.86 -6.96
CA GLY A 28 12.82 -6.97 -7.52
C GLY A 28 13.94 -6.62 -6.55
N ASP A 29 13.64 -6.18 -5.33
CA ASP A 29 14.67 -5.97 -4.31
C ASP A 29 15.29 -7.31 -3.89
N GLY A 30 16.56 -7.52 -4.24
CA GLY A 30 17.24 -8.82 -4.15
C GLY A 30 16.94 -9.80 -5.31
N GLY A 31 16.35 -9.29 -6.40
CA GLY A 31 16.01 -10.03 -7.62
C GLY A 31 14.53 -10.43 -7.71
N LEU A 32 13.96 -10.42 -8.92
CA LEU A 32 12.53 -10.67 -9.13
C LEU A 32 12.07 -12.08 -8.72
N ASP A 33 12.98 -13.07 -8.71
CA ASP A 33 12.69 -14.42 -8.24
C ASP A 33 12.35 -14.48 -6.74
N LYS A 34 12.70 -13.45 -5.96
CA LYS A 34 12.34 -13.34 -4.55
C LYS A 34 10.91 -12.90 -4.31
N LEU A 35 10.22 -12.34 -5.31
CA LEU A 35 8.88 -11.76 -5.13
C LEU A 35 7.87 -12.78 -4.59
N ALA A 36 7.84 -13.98 -5.14
CA ALA A 36 6.92 -15.03 -4.68
C ALA A 36 7.21 -15.46 -3.24
N PHE A 37 8.50 -15.54 -2.86
CA PHE A 37 8.92 -15.83 -1.49
C PHE A 37 8.48 -14.71 -0.54
N GLN A 38 8.75 -13.45 -0.88
CA GLN A 38 8.40 -12.29 -0.05
C GLN A 38 6.89 -12.21 0.19
N ILE A 39 6.08 -12.36 -0.88
CA ILE A 39 4.62 -12.35 -0.76
C ILE A 39 4.15 -13.45 0.18
N LYS A 40 4.60 -14.70 -0.04
CA LYS A 40 4.21 -15.83 0.80
C LYS A 40 4.61 -15.64 2.26
N THR A 41 5.81 -15.15 2.52
CA THR A 41 6.29 -14.86 3.88
C THR A 41 5.39 -13.83 4.58
N LEU A 42 4.92 -12.80 3.87
CA LEU A 42 3.99 -11.83 4.42
C LEU A 42 2.61 -12.45 4.71
N GLU A 43 2.09 -13.28 3.80
CA GLU A 43 0.83 -14.01 4.04
C GLU A 43 0.92 -14.88 5.30
N GLU A 44 2.00 -15.65 5.44
CA GLU A 44 2.24 -16.50 6.61
C GLU A 44 2.43 -15.70 7.90
N ALA A 45 2.94 -14.47 7.81
CA ALA A 45 3.02 -13.54 8.95
C ALA A 45 1.63 -13.00 9.35
N GLY A 46 0.63 -13.05 8.46
CA GLY A 46 -0.74 -12.62 8.72
C GLY A 46 -1.07 -11.19 8.29
N VAL A 47 -0.36 -10.66 7.28
CA VAL A 47 -0.74 -9.37 6.66
C VAL A 47 -2.08 -9.47 5.96
N ASP A 48 -2.82 -8.36 5.91
CA ASP A 48 -4.13 -8.32 5.27
C ASP A 48 -4.05 -7.91 3.80
N LEU A 49 -3.11 -7.03 3.46
CA LEU A 49 -2.90 -6.52 2.11
C LEU A 49 -1.40 -6.27 1.88
N ILE A 50 -0.96 -6.45 0.64
CA ILE A 50 0.43 -6.15 0.24
C ILE A 50 0.46 -5.00 -0.77
N GLU A 51 1.26 -3.98 -0.49
CA GLU A 51 1.66 -2.95 -1.45
C GLU A 51 2.94 -3.40 -2.15
N ILE A 52 2.85 -3.58 -3.47
CA ILE A 52 3.97 -4.01 -4.30
C ILE A 52 4.51 -2.78 -5.02
N GLY A 53 5.63 -2.27 -4.52
CA GLY A 53 6.38 -1.17 -5.10
C GLY A 53 6.98 -1.55 -6.44
N ILE A 54 6.80 -0.67 -7.44
CA ILE A 54 7.45 -0.76 -8.75
C ILE A 54 8.70 0.13 -8.71
N PRO A 55 9.90 -0.41 -8.98
CA PRO A 55 11.11 0.39 -8.93
C PRO A 55 11.09 1.51 -9.98
N PHE A 56 11.52 2.69 -9.57
CA PHE A 56 11.54 3.88 -10.42
C PHE A 56 12.84 4.67 -10.20
N SER A 57 13.36 5.27 -11.27
CA SER A 57 14.64 5.97 -11.27
C SER A 57 14.61 7.34 -10.60
N ASP A 58 13.43 7.96 -10.49
CA ASP A 58 13.26 9.29 -9.87
C ASP A 58 12.16 9.29 -8.78
N PRO A 59 12.35 8.54 -7.68
CA PRO A 59 11.32 8.30 -6.68
C PRO A 59 11.19 9.46 -5.67
N ALA A 60 10.65 10.60 -6.11
CA ALA A 60 10.59 11.84 -5.35
C ALA A 60 9.74 11.77 -4.05
N ALA A 61 8.76 10.85 -3.97
CA ALA A 61 7.87 10.69 -2.82
C ALA A 61 8.39 9.68 -1.77
N ASP A 62 9.43 8.91 -2.12
CA ASP A 62 9.90 7.80 -1.29
C ASP A 62 10.96 8.22 -0.28
N GLY A 63 10.91 7.59 0.91
CA GLY A 63 11.96 7.74 1.92
C GLY A 63 13.26 7.00 1.54
N PRO A 64 14.40 7.32 2.18
CA PRO A 64 15.72 6.82 1.79
C PRO A 64 15.87 5.29 1.80
N VAL A 65 15.10 4.59 2.65
CA VAL A 65 15.07 3.12 2.67
C VAL A 65 14.46 2.55 1.39
N ILE A 66 13.32 3.10 0.99
CA ILE A 66 12.56 2.67 -0.19
C ILE A 66 13.32 3.04 -1.47
N GLN A 67 13.92 4.24 -1.52
CA GLN A 67 14.81 4.63 -2.62
C GLN A 67 15.95 3.63 -2.82
N ARG A 68 16.63 3.21 -1.74
CA ARG A 68 17.71 2.20 -1.82
C ARG A 68 17.21 0.85 -2.31
N ALA A 69 16.02 0.42 -1.88
CA ALA A 69 15.41 -0.82 -2.37
C ALA A 69 15.08 -0.73 -3.87
N GLY A 70 14.57 0.41 -4.32
CA GLY A 70 14.34 0.69 -5.74
C GLY A 70 15.63 0.60 -6.56
N ILE A 71 16.72 1.20 -6.07
CA ILE A 71 18.04 1.11 -6.73
C ILE A 71 18.48 -0.35 -6.87
N ARG A 72 18.42 -1.16 -5.79
CA ARG A 72 18.80 -2.58 -5.85
C ARG A 72 17.94 -3.36 -6.84
N ALA A 73 16.65 -3.06 -6.93
CA ALA A 73 15.77 -3.68 -7.92
C ALA A 73 16.12 -3.27 -9.36
N LEU A 74 16.46 -2.00 -9.59
CA LEU A 74 16.91 -1.51 -10.90
C LEU A 74 18.28 -2.08 -11.30
N GLU A 75 19.17 -2.36 -10.36
CA GLU A 75 20.44 -3.08 -10.61
C GLU A 75 20.23 -4.52 -11.12
N HIS A 76 19.03 -5.08 -10.92
CA HIS A 76 18.57 -6.35 -11.49
C HIS A 76 17.75 -6.19 -12.78
N ASP A 77 17.75 -5.00 -13.40
CA ASP A 77 17.00 -4.66 -14.61
C ASP A 77 15.48 -4.91 -14.50
N VAL A 78 14.94 -4.88 -13.27
CA VAL A 78 13.52 -5.18 -13.04
C VAL A 78 12.63 -4.05 -13.57
N SER A 79 11.70 -4.39 -14.46
CA SER A 79 10.72 -3.46 -15.01
C SER A 79 9.28 -3.76 -14.56
N LEU A 80 8.38 -2.80 -14.76
CA LEU A 80 6.93 -2.99 -14.59
C LEU A 80 6.41 -4.18 -15.40
N ARG A 81 6.96 -4.42 -16.59
CA ARG A 81 6.58 -5.56 -17.44
C ARG A 81 6.91 -6.89 -16.79
N ASP A 82 8.12 -7.02 -16.28
CA ASP A 82 8.59 -8.26 -15.65
C ASP A 82 7.77 -8.54 -14.38
N ILE A 83 7.45 -7.50 -13.61
CA ILE A 83 6.63 -7.60 -12.39
C ILE A 83 5.21 -8.07 -12.74
N LEU A 84 4.53 -7.45 -13.70
CA LEU A 84 3.18 -7.86 -14.12
C LEU A 84 3.17 -9.29 -14.68
N GLN A 85 4.18 -9.66 -15.45
CA GLN A 85 4.33 -11.03 -15.93
C GLN A 85 4.51 -12.00 -14.76
N LYS A 86 5.43 -11.72 -13.83
CA LYS A 86 5.68 -12.57 -12.67
C LYS A 86 4.44 -12.72 -11.80
N LEU A 87 3.72 -11.63 -11.54
CA LEU A 87 2.46 -11.65 -10.79
C LEU A 87 1.40 -12.49 -11.51
N THR A 88 1.31 -12.40 -12.84
CA THR A 88 0.41 -13.26 -13.63
C THR A 88 0.76 -14.74 -13.50
N GLU A 89 2.04 -15.09 -13.48
CA GLU A 89 2.53 -16.47 -13.33
C GLU A 89 2.20 -17.07 -11.95
N ILE A 90 2.25 -16.25 -10.88
CA ILE A 90 2.08 -16.72 -9.50
C ILE A 90 0.72 -16.38 -8.89
N LYS A 91 -0.19 -15.72 -9.61
CA LYS A 91 -1.45 -15.18 -9.06
C LYS A 91 -2.32 -16.20 -8.31
N ASP A 92 -2.32 -17.46 -8.75
CA ASP A 92 -3.10 -18.54 -8.14
C ASP A 92 -2.48 -19.05 -6.83
N GLN A 93 -1.28 -18.56 -6.49
CA GLN A 93 -0.56 -18.86 -5.24
C GLN A 93 -0.73 -17.72 -4.22
N ILE A 94 -1.38 -16.60 -4.58
CA ILE A 94 -1.53 -15.41 -3.73
C ILE A 94 -2.98 -15.25 -3.26
N ASN A 95 -3.18 -15.39 -1.95
CA ASN A 95 -4.48 -15.33 -1.28
C ASN A 95 -4.82 -13.94 -0.74
N VAL A 96 -3.83 -13.15 -0.33
CA VAL A 96 -4.04 -11.77 0.12
C VAL A 96 -4.27 -10.84 -1.07
N PRO A 97 -5.16 -9.84 -0.96
CA PRO A 97 -5.21 -8.77 -1.95
C PRO A 97 -3.87 -8.03 -2.00
N TYR A 98 -3.50 -7.57 -3.20
CA TYR A 98 -2.34 -6.70 -3.38
C TYR A 98 -2.68 -5.55 -4.31
N VAL A 99 -1.98 -4.44 -4.08
CA VAL A 99 -2.04 -3.23 -4.89
C VAL A 99 -0.64 -2.91 -5.42
N LEU A 100 -0.57 -2.24 -6.56
CA LEU A 100 0.70 -1.73 -7.08
C LEU A 100 0.92 -0.31 -6.57
N MET A 101 2.13 -0.02 -6.09
CA MET A 101 2.54 1.35 -5.80
C MET A 101 3.61 1.76 -6.83
N THR A 102 3.30 2.75 -7.66
CA THR A 102 4.16 3.15 -8.78
C THR A 102 4.05 4.63 -9.07
N TYR A 103 5.03 5.20 -9.75
CA TYR A 103 4.93 6.55 -10.29
C TYR A 103 4.18 6.53 -11.63
N TYR A 104 3.67 7.67 -12.07
CA TYR A 104 2.88 7.73 -13.30
C TYR A 104 3.71 7.38 -14.54
N ASN A 105 4.96 7.83 -14.58
CA ASN A 105 5.81 7.69 -15.77
C ASN A 105 6.01 6.22 -16.21
N PRO A 106 6.32 5.24 -15.34
CA PRO A 106 6.31 3.82 -15.69
C PRO A 106 5.02 3.34 -16.36
N VAL A 107 3.86 3.73 -15.82
CA VAL A 107 2.54 3.34 -16.33
C VAL A 107 2.27 3.99 -17.70
N PHE A 108 2.59 5.27 -17.83
CA PHE A 108 2.45 6.01 -19.09
C PHE A 108 3.29 5.40 -20.22
N ASN A 109 4.57 5.11 -19.95
CA ASN A 109 5.47 4.48 -20.93
C ASN A 109 5.07 3.04 -21.28
N TYR A 110 4.44 2.32 -20.34
CA TYR A 110 3.87 1.00 -20.60
C TYR A 110 2.67 1.06 -21.56
N GLY A 111 1.95 2.18 -21.54
CA GLY A 111 0.68 2.40 -22.21
C GLY A 111 -0.47 2.03 -21.29
N LEU A 112 -1.28 3.03 -20.92
CA LEU A 112 -2.36 2.92 -19.93
C LEU A 112 -3.34 1.75 -20.20
N GLY A 113 -3.78 1.59 -21.45
CA GLY A 113 -4.72 0.53 -21.80
C GLY A 113 -4.10 -0.88 -21.77
N GLN A 114 -2.80 -1.00 -22.05
CA GLN A 114 -2.10 -2.28 -21.94
C GLN A 114 -1.80 -2.59 -20.47
N PHE A 115 -1.40 -1.57 -19.70
CA PHE A 115 -1.22 -1.68 -18.26
C PHE A 115 -2.49 -2.18 -17.57
N ALA A 116 -3.64 -1.56 -17.86
CA ALA A 116 -4.93 -1.95 -17.29
C ALA A 116 -5.26 -3.43 -17.54
N LYS A 117 -5.03 -3.92 -18.77
CA LYS A 117 -5.26 -5.32 -19.14
C LYS A 117 -4.32 -6.28 -18.40
N ASP A 118 -3.02 -5.96 -18.37
CA ASP A 118 -2.02 -6.85 -17.79
C ASP A 118 -2.09 -6.85 -16.27
N ALA A 119 -2.38 -5.70 -15.64
CA ALA A 119 -2.68 -5.61 -14.21
C ALA A 119 -3.92 -6.42 -13.82
N ALA A 120 -4.99 -6.37 -14.64
CA ALA A 120 -6.18 -7.18 -14.41
C ALA A 120 -5.90 -8.69 -14.58
N ALA A 121 -5.13 -9.07 -15.61
CA ALA A 121 -4.70 -10.45 -15.83
C ALA A 121 -3.82 -10.99 -14.68
N ALA A 122 -3.06 -10.09 -14.07
CA ALA A 122 -2.22 -10.31 -12.90
C ALA A 122 -2.99 -10.20 -11.57
N ASN A 123 -4.33 -10.16 -11.54
CA ASN A 123 -5.16 -10.09 -10.32
C ASN A 123 -4.85 -8.90 -9.38
N VAL A 124 -4.32 -7.78 -9.90
CA VAL A 124 -4.09 -6.56 -9.10
C VAL A 124 -5.43 -6.01 -8.61
N SER A 125 -5.53 -5.68 -7.32
CA SER A 125 -6.76 -5.16 -6.71
C SER A 125 -6.85 -3.63 -6.68
N GLY A 126 -5.71 -2.95 -6.82
CA GLY A 126 -5.66 -1.49 -6.83
C GLY A 126 -4.30 -0.95 -7.22
N ILE A 127 -4.24 0.36 -7.42
CA ILE A 127 -3.03 1.10 -7.73
C ILE A 127 -2.94 2.36 -6.85
N ILE A 128 -1.74 2.65 -6.38
CA ILE A 128 -1.34 3.89 -5.71
C ILE A 128 -0.37 4.60 -6.64
N VAL A 129 -0.69 5.84 -7.02
CA VAL A 129 0.16 6.67 -7.89
C VAL A 129 0.47 8.00 -7.18
N PRO A 130 1.54 8.08 -6.38
CA PRO A 130 1.77 9.20 -5.46
C PRO A 130 1.99 10.57 -6.13
N ASP A 131 2.44 10.57 -7.39
CA ASP A 131 2.80 11.76 -8.16
C ASP A 131 1.67 12.30 -9.05
N VAL A 132 0.48 11.67 -9.04
CA VAL A 132 -0.67 12.13 -9.83
C VAL A 132 -1.68 12.85 -8.93
N PRO A 133 -1.86 14.17 -9.11
CA PRO A 133 -2.94 14.90 -8.45
C PRO A 133 -4.30 14.52 -9.06
N LEU A 134 -5.39 14.73 -8.31
CA LEU A 134 -6.76 14.37 -8.71
C LEU A 134 -7.16 14.95 -10.09
N GLU A 135 -6.67 16.14 -10.42
CA GLU A 135 -6.92 16.84 -11.69
C GLU A 135 -6.35 16.09 -12.90
N GLU A 136 -5.25 15.36 -12.71
CA GLU A 136 -4.53 14.65 -13.76
C GLU A 136 -4.87 13.15 -13.79
N GLU A 137 -5.74 12.68 -12.88
CA GLU A 137 -6.15 11.27 -12.75
C GLU A 137 -7.04 10.79 -13.92
N THR A 138 -7.58 11.70 -14.74
CA THR A 138 -8.60 11.40 -15.76
C THR A 138 -8.19 10.30 -16.75
N GLU A 139 -6.95 10.34 -17.26
CA GLU A 139 -6.46 9.34 -18.21
C GLU A 139 -6.32 7.96 -17.57
N LEU A 140 -5.82 7.92 -16.33
CA LEU A 140 -5.68 6.69 -15.55
C LEU A 140 -7.05 6.10 -15.20
N LYS A 141 -7.99 6.92 -14.72
CA LYS A 141 -9.39 6.52 -14.47
C LYS A 141 -10.00 5.90 -15.71
N THR A 142 -9.89 6.60 -16.85
CA THR A 142 -10.46 6.13 -18.12
C THR A 142 -9.91 4.77 -18.53
N ALA A 143 -8.62 4.53 -18.34
CA ALA A 143 -7.99 3.25 -18.65
C ALA A 143 -8.42 2.12 -17.70
N LEU A 144 -8.76 2.43 -16.46
CA LEU A 144 -9.14 1.46 -15.43
C LEU A 144 -10.66 1.27 -15.28
N ASN A 145 -11.49 2.09 -15.93
CA ASN A 145 -12.96 2.08 -15.79
C ASN A 145 -13.60 0.69 -16.00
N ASP A 146 -13.15 -0.06 -17.02
CA ASP A 146 -13.67 -1.40 -17.33
C ASP A 146 -12.91 -2.53 -16.59
N THR A 147 -12.14 -2.16 -15.56
CA THR A 147 -11.36 -3.10 -14.75
C THR A 147 -11.82 -3.08 -13.30
N GLU A 148 -11.48 -4.15 -12.59
CA GLU A 148 -11.71 -4.28 -11.16
C GLU A 148 -10.49 -3.84 -10.34
N ILE A 149 -9.80 -2.76 -10.76
CA ILE A 149 -8.61 -2.19 -10.09
C ILE A 149 -8.98 -0.84 -9.46
N ALA A 150 -8.92 -0.73 -8.12
CA ALA A 150 -9.20 0.52 -7.40
C ALA A 150 -8.07 1.54 -7.60
N ILE A 151 -8.42 2.82 -7.72
CA ILE A 151 -7.44 3.90 -7.55
C ILE A 151 -7.43 4.32 -6.07
N ILE A 152 -6.33 4.00 -5.38
CA ILE A 152 -6.14 4.29 -3.96
C ILE A 152 -5.58 5.71 -3.83
N ARG A 153 -6.36 6.62 -3.25
CA ARG A 153 -6.00 8.03 -3.13
C ARG A 153 -5.25 8.34 -1.85
N LEU A 154 -4.33 9.30 -1.94
CA LEU A 154 -3.56 9.80 -0.81
C LEU A 154 -4.22 11.05 -0.21
N ALA A 155 -4.20 11.14 1.11
CA ALA A 155 -4.53 12.34 1.86
C ALA A 155 -3.39 12.67 2.84
N THR A 156 -3.01 13.94 2.92
CA THR A 156 -1.89 14.41 3.77
C THR A 156 -2.42 15.22 4.96
N LEU A 157 -1.55 15.51 5.94
CA LEU A 157 -1.84 16.43 7.04
C LEU A 157 -2.25 17.83 6.56
N THR A 158 -1.74 18.25 5.39
CA THR A 158 -1.97 19.57 4.80
C THR A 158 -3.18 19.62 3.86
N THR A 159 -3.88 18.51 3.66
CA THR A 159 -5.07 18.47 2.80
C THR A 159 -6.20 19.32 3.41
N SER A 160 -6.68 20.32 2.65
CA SER A 160 -7.79 21.18 3.07
C SER A 160 -9.11 20.41 3.11
N ASP A 161 -10.12 20.94 3.80
CA ASP A 161 -11.43 20.28 3.91
C ASP A 161 -12.18 20.19 2.56
N ASP A 162 -12.06 21.22 1.72
CA ASP A 162 -12.64 21.22 0.37
C ASP A 162 -11.96 20.13 -0.48
N ARG A 163 -10.62 20.10 -0.46
CA ARG A 163 -9.85 19.09 -1.19
C ARG A 163 -10.11 17.68 -0.68
N LEU A 164 -10.26 17.52 0.63
CA LEU A 164 -10.61 16.24 1.23
C LEU A 164 -11.98 15.77 0.74
N THR A 165 -12.96 16.67 0.61
CA THR A 165 -14.29 16.33 0.08
C THR A 165 -14.19 15.83 -1.36
N GLU A 166 -13.41 16.52 -2.21
CA GLU A 166 -13.16 16.09 -3.59
C GLU A 166 -12.48 14.71 -3.67
N LEU A 167 -11.45 14.49 -2.85
CA LEU A 167 -10.73 13.21 -2.80
C LEU A 167 -11.65 12.04 -2.39
N LEU A 168 -12.59 12.29 -1.47
CA LEU A 168 -13.45 11.27 -0.88
C LEU A 168 -14.70 10.94 -1.70
N ASP A 169 -15.13 11.79 -2.64
CA ASP A 169 -16.42 11.64 -3.33
C ASP A 169 -16.52 10.33 -4.13
N ASP A 170 -15.46 10.04 -4.89
CA ASP A 170 -15.30 8.88 -5.77
C ASP A 170 -14.08 8.04 -5.33
N ALA A 171 -13.91 7.88 -4.02
CA ALA A 171 -12.82 7.08 -3.46
C ALA A 171 -13.17 5.59 -3.50
N GLU A 172 -12.22 4.76 -3.94
CA GLU A 172 -12.33 3.31 -4.02
C GLU A 172 -11.28 2.64 -3.12
N GLY A 173 -11.54 1.39 -2.71
CA GLY A 173 -10.59 0.62 -1.90
C GLY A 173 -10.43 1.21 -0.49
N PHE A 174 -9.44 2.07 -0.30
CA PHE A 174 -9.17 2.79 0.95
C PHE A 174 -8.48 4.13 0.68
N ILE A 175 -8.47 5.02 1.67
CA ILE A 175 -7.65 6.24 1.66
C ILE A 175 -6.31 5.96 2.34
N TYR A 176 -5.22 6.26 1.63
CA TYR A 176 -3.88 6.27 2.21
C TYR A 176 -3.67 7.62 2.91
N ALA A 177 -3.73 7.65 4.24
CA ALA A 177 -3.43 8.83 5.04
C ALA A 177 -1.93 8.90 5.38
N VAL A 178 -1.23 9.89 4.82
CA VAL A 178 0.19 10.14 5.05
C VAL A 178 0.38 10.85 6.39
N THR A 179 1.14 10.24 7.31
CA THR A 179 1.29 10.72 8.70
C THR A 179 2.55 11.56 8.98
N VAL A 180 3.31 11.95 7.95
CA VAL A 180 4.54 12.74 8.10
C VAL A 180 4.44 14.13 7.49
N ASN A 181 4.81 15.15 8.28
CA ASN A 181 5.21 16.47 7.79
C ASN A 181 6.74 16.48 7.69
N GLY A 182 7.32 15.95 6.61
CA GLY A 182 8.64 16.29 6.02
C GLY A 182 9.90 16.61 6.86
N VAL A 183 9.94 16.49 8.18
CA VAL A 183 11.10 16.82 9.02
C VAL A 183 11.31 15.76 10.10
N THR A 184 12.28 14.91 9.82
CA THR A 184 12.92 13.96 10.72
C THR A 184 13.43 14.65 12.00
N GLY A 185 13.06 14.15 13.16
CA GLY A 185 13.66 14.62 14.40
C GLY A 185 13.14 13.94 15.67
N LYS A 186 13.68 12.76 16.01
CA LYS A 186 13.89 12.27 17.38
C LYS A 186 12.81 12.63 18.44
N GLN A 187 11.53 12.40 18.18
CA GLN A 187 10.54 12.32 19.25
C GLN A 187 9.77 11.01 19.14
N ALA A 188 9.80 10.24 20.22
CA ALA A 188 9.08 9.00 20.39
C ALA A 188 7.59 9.32 20.53
N GLY A 189 6.84 9.17 19.44
CA GLY A 189 5.39 9.31 19.42
C GLY A 189 4.88 10.14 18.23
N TYR A 190 3.69 9.78 17.74
CA TYR A 190 2.95 10.59 16.79
C TYR A 190 2.38 11.82 17.50
N SER A 191 2.34 12.97 16.82
CA SER A 191 1.74 14.18 17.37
C SER A 191 0.22 14.02 17.45
N GLN A 192 -0.43 14.75 18.37
CA GLN A 192 -1.90 14.80 18.44
C GLN A 192 -2.52 15.22 17.10
N GLU A 193 -1.84 16.09 16.35
CA GLU A 193 -2.23 16.51 15.00
C GLU A 193 -2.40 15.33 14.02
N VAL A 194 -1.56 14.28 14.12
CA VAL A 194 -1.72 13.07 13.30
C VAL A 194 -3.01 12.34 13.66
N PHE A 195 -3.28 12.14 14.94
CA PHE A 195 -4.49 11.45 15.40
C PHE A 195 -5.77 12.23 15.07
N ASP A 196 -5.72 13.55 15.23
CA ASP A 196 -6.82 14.45 14.88
C ASP A 196 -7.08 14.43 13.37
N ASN A 197 -6.04 14.43 12.55
CA ASN A 197 -6.18 14.34 11.09
C ASN A 197 -6.74 12.98 10.64
N LEU A 198 -6.28 11.87 11.20
CA LEU A 198 -6.83 10.54 10.91
C LEU A 198 -8.33 10.47 11.26
N SER A 199 -8.69 10.99 12.44
CA SER A 199 -10.09 11.07 12.88
C SER A 199 -10.92 11.97 11.95
N ARG A 200 -10.36 13.12 11.52
CA ARG A 200 -10.99 14.04 10.56
C ARG A 200 -11.27 13.38 9.21
N ILE A 201 -10.31 12.63 8.66
CA ILE A 201 -10.49 11.93 7.38
C ILE A 201 -11.51 10.80 7.54
N LYS A 202 -11.36 9.99 8.58
CA LYS A 202 -12.23 8.84 8.85
C LYS A 202 -13.70 9.22 9.04
N THR A 203 -13.99 10.31 9.74
CA THR A 203 -15.39 10.77 9.94
C THR A 203 -16.07 11.24 8.65
N LYS A 204 -15.31 11.63 7.62
CA LYS A 204 -15.83 12.09 6.32
C LYS A 204 -15.80 11.00 5.25
N SER A 205 -14.94 9.99 5.40
CA SER A 205 -14.70 8.95 4.40
C SER A 205 -15.77 7.86 4.40
N LYS A 206 -16.19 7.42 3.22
CA LYS A 206 -17.07 6.25 3.02
C LYS A 206 -16.28 4.95 2.88
N VAL A 207 -14.99 5.05 2.52
CA VAL A 207 -14.07 3.92 2.43
C VAL A 207 -13.15 3.89 3.66
N PRO A 208 -12.55 2.74 4.00
CA PRO A 208 -11.56 2.63 5.08
C PRO A 208 -10.42 3.65 4.94
N VAL A 209 -9.87 4.09 6.07
CA VAL A 209 -8.72 5.00 6.12
C VAL A 209 -7.53 4.26 6.72
N CYS A 210 -6.43 4.20 5.99
CA CYS A 210 -5.20 3.53 6.43
C CYS A 210 -4.07 4.53 6.64
N ALA A 211 -3.44 4.48 7.81
CA ALA A 211 -2.34 5.36 8.16
C ALA A 211 -1.01 4.77 7.68
N GLY A 212 -0.23 5.54 6.90
CA GLY A 212 1.10 5.15 6.46
C GLY A 212 2.19 6.13 6.89
N PHE A 213 3.45 5.71 6.70
CA PHE A 213 4.71 6.39 7.05
C PHE A 213 5.09 6.35 8.54
N GLY A 214 6.40 6.17 8.81
CA GLY A 214 6.98 6.26 10.16
C GLY A 214 6.73 5.09 11.11
N ILE A 215 6.02 4.05 10.67
CA ILE A 215 5.69 2.88 11.52
C ILE A 215 6.85 1.88 11.50
N ASN A 216 7.48 1.65 12.65
CA ASN A 216 8.64 0.75 12.78
C ASN A 216 8.56 -0.22 13.97
N SER A 217 7.45 -0.21 14.71
CA SER A 217 7.25 -1.07 15.86
C SER A 217 5.79 -1.48 15.99
N ARG A 218 5.56 -2.59 16.71
CA ARG A 218 4.20 -3.04 17.05
C ARG A 218 3.41 -1.99 17.82
N ASP A 219 4.05 -1.32 18.77
CA ASP A 219 3.39 -0.31 19.61
C ASP A 219 2.98 0.89 18.77
N ALA A 220 3.81 1.32 17.81
CA ALA A 220 3.47 2.38 16.87
C ALA A 220 2.30 1.96 15.95
N ALA A 221 2.29 0.72 15.47
CA ALA A 221 1.21 0.17 14.67
C ALA A 221 -0.12 0.10 15.47
N ALA A 222 -0.06 -0.37 16.72
CA ALA A 222 -1.22 -0.44 17.60
C ALA A 222 -1.78 0.96 17.92
N ALA A 223 -0.91 1.91 18.29
CA ALA A 223 -1.32 3.28 18.63
C ALA A 223 -2.02 4.00 17.45
N LEU A 224 -1.50 3.88 16.22
CA LEU A 224 -2.18 4.43 15.05
C LEU A 224 -3.48 3.69 14.73
N GLY A 225 -3.49 2.36 14.89
CA GLY A 225 -4.64 1.50 14.63
C GLY A 225 -5.89 1.91 15.43
N GLU A 226 -5.73 2.50 16.62
CA GLU A 226 -6.86 3.04 17.42
C GLU A 226 -7.61 4.18 16.70
N HIS A 227 -6.94 4.91 15.80
CA HIS A 227 -7.46 6.11 15.15
C HIS A 227 -7.82 5.91 13.67
N CYS A 228 -7.60 4.72 13.11
CA CYS A 228 -7.84 4.43 11.69
C CYS A 228 -8.44 3.03 11.49
N ASP A 229 -8.51 2.57 10.24
CA ASP A 229 -9.01 1.24 9.85
C ASP A 229 -7.88 0.27 9.50
N GLY A 230 -6.67 0.78 9.33
CA GLY A 230 -5.47 -0.03 9.13
C GLY A 230 -4.19 0.79 9.13
N VAL A 231 -3.07 0.10 9.22
CA VAL A 231 -1.72 0.69 9.23
C VAL A 231 -0.87 0.12 8.12
N ILE A 232 -0.03 0.97 7.52
CA ILE A 232 0.82 0.64 6.38
C ILE A 232 2.27 0.71 6.83
N VAL A 233 2.96 -0.42 6.75
CA VAL A 233 4.35 -0.58 7.20
C VAL A 233 5.23 -0.93 6.01
N GLY A 234 6.13 -0.03 5.62
CA GLY A 234 7.01 -0.23 4.46
C GLY A 234 8.49 -0.34 4.82
N SER A 235 9.11 0.76 5.22
CA SER A 235 10.58 0.81 5.41
C SER A 235 11.11 -0.27 6.35
N ALA A 236 10.40 -0.56 7.45
CA ALA A 236 10.81 -1.61 8.38
C ALA A 236 10.77 -3.01 7.76
N ILE A 237 9.75 -3.30 6.93
CA ILE A 237 9.62 -4.60 6.24
C ILE A 237 10.69 -4.76 5.16
N VAL A 238 10.94 -3.70 4.39
CA VAL A 238 12.02 -3.66 3.39
C VAL A 238 13.38 -3.89 4.04
N GLU A 239 13.65 -3.26 5.20
CA GLU A 239 14.90 -3.48 5.95
C GLU A 239 15.03 -4.90 6.51
N MET A 240 13.93 -5.49 7.00
CA MET A 240 13.91 -6.87 7.49
C MET A 240 14.23 -7.87 6.37
N PHE A 241 13.60 -7.75 5.19
CA PHE A 241 13.93 -8.60 4.05
C PHE A 241 15.39 -8.42 3.61
N ASN A 242 15.87 -7.18 3.52
CA ASN A 242 17.25 -6.91 3.11
C ASN A 242 18.29 -7.44 4.13
N SER A 243 17.94 -7.52 5.40
CA SER A 243 18.80 -8.03 6.47
C SER A 243 18.65 -9.54 6.73
N ASN A 244 17.79 -10.23 5.99
CA ASN A 244 17.39 -11.63 6.24
C ASN A 244 16.77 -11.87 7.63
N GLU A 245 15.99 -10.89 8.09
CA GLU A 245 15.25 -10.90 9.36
C GLU A 245 13.74 -11.02 9.12
N GLU A 246 13.31 -11.62 8.01
CA GLU A 246 11.89 -11.71 7.64
C GLU A 246 11.03 -12.47 8.65
N GLU A 247 11.62 -13.36 9.46
CA GLU A 247 10.94 -14.02 10.58
C GLU A 247 10.42 -13.04 11.65
N ASP A 248 10.97 -11.83 11.71
CA ASP A 248 10.63 -10.80 12.67
C ASP A 248 9.46 -9.92 12.22
N ILE A 249 9.02 -10.03 10.96
CA ILE A 249 7.87 -9.26 10.44
C ILE A 249 6.62 -9.53 11.28
N LYS A 250 6.38 -10.79 11.69
CA LYS A 250 5.25 -11.15 12.57
C LYS A 250 5.28 -10.43 13.92
N LYS A 251 6.45 -9.95 14.36
CA LYS A 251 6.59 -9.18 15.60
C LYS A 251 6.03 -7.76 15.43
N LEU A 252 5.97 -7.21 14.22
CA LEU A 252 5.37 -5.91 13.95
C LEU A 252 3.84 -5.94 13.95
N ILE A 253 3.25 -7.07 13.58
CA ILE A 253 1.80 -7.21 13.43
C ILE A 253 1.13 -7.24 14.81
N PRO A 254 0.18 -6.33 15.10
CA PRO A 254 -0.63 -6.37 16.32
C PRO A 254 -1.41 -7.67 16.45
N LYS A 255 -1.73 -8.10 17.67
CA LYS A 255 -2.56 -9.28 17.87
C LYS A 255 -3.98 -9.00 17.37
N LYS A 256 -4.48 -9.87 16.49
CA LYS A 256 -5.86 -9.87 16.00
C LYS A 256 -6.81 -10.56 16.99
N ASN A 257 -8.05 -10.12 17.02
CA ASN A 257 -9.11 -10.67 17.86
C ASN A 257 -9.54 -12.04 17.34
N ALA A 258 -9.01 -13.10 17.96
CA ALA A 258 -9.30 -14.50 17.61
C ALA A 258 -10.77 -14.94 17.85
N ALA A 259 -11.64 -14.06 18.35
CA ALA A 259 -13.00 -14.38 18.77
C ALA A 259 -13.95 -14.81 17.62
N TYR A 260 -13.54 -14.58 16.37
CA TYR A 260 -14.34 -14.87 15.17
C TYR A 260 -13.64 -15.79 14.17
N ALA A 261 -12.52 -16.42 14.56
CA ALA A 261 -11.89 -17.48 13.78
C ALA A 261 -12.67 -18.79 14.00
N LYS A 262 -13.78 -18.97 13.27
CA LYS A 262 -14.49 -20.24 13.14
C LYS A 262 -14.89 -20.47 11.69
#